data_AF-A0A401SZT4-F1
#
_entry.id   AF-A0A401SZT4-F1
#
_cell.length_a   1.000
_cell.length_b   1.000
_cell.length_c   1.000
_cell.angle_alpha   90.00
_cell.angle_beta   90.00
_cell.angle_gamma   90.00
#
_symmetry.space_group_name_H-M   'P 1'
#
loop_
_entity.id
_entity.type
_entity.pdbx_description
1 polymer ?
#
loop_
_entity_poly.entity_id
_entity_poly.type
_entity_poly.pdbx_seq_one_letter_code
_entity_poly.pdbx_strand_id
1 'polypeptide(L)'
;MVPYGEWFNSAVYTCQVTHIGNIRSKNVTALQEDAECHANTVKILPPPGEKVSLEATVRLTCVVSNLPSGVNVTWTQEKKRLKSEIADQPGQNPNSVISKLDISTEAWLSGCTFECVVYHQNLPTPLRYSIHKDER
;
A
#
# COMPACT_ATOMS: atom_id res chain seq x y z
N MET A 1 4.40 25.06 7.23
CA MET A 1 3.75 24.34 6.12
C MET A 1 4.14 25.04 4.85
N VAL A 2 4.71 24.33 3.87
CA VAL A 2 5.21 24.93 2.63
C VAL A 2 4.10 24.87 1.57
N PRO A 3 3.81 25.97 0.84
CA PRO A 3 2.84 25.96 -0.25
C PRO A 3 3.24 24.98 -1.37
N TYR A 4 2.28 24.22 -1.88
CA TYR A 4 2.51 23.19 -2.91
C TYR A 4 3.26 23.74 -4.14
N GLY A 5 2.92 24.94 -4.60
CA GLY A 5 3.56 25.56 -5.77
C GLY A 5 5.00 26.00 -5.56
N GLU A 6 5.44 26.25 -4.33
CA GLU A 6 6.80 26.71 -4.02
C GLU A 6 7.75 25.55 -3.72
N TRP A 7 7.22 24.38 -3.37
CA TRP A 7 8.01 23.19 -3.08
C TRP A 7 8.83 22.76 -4.30
N PHE A 8 8.24 22.75 -5.50
CA PHE A 8 8.88 22.23 -6.72
C PHE A 8 9.83 23.20 -7.42
N ASN A 9 10.05 24.41 -6.89
CA ASN A 9 10.89 25.43 -7.52
C ASN A 9 12.34 25.40 -7.02
N SER A 10 12.84 24.22 -6.64
CA SER A 10 14.21 24.03 -6.11
C SER A 10 14.55 24.91 -4.89
N ALA A 11 13.52 25.36 -4.17
CA ALA A 11 13.69 26.17 -2.96
C ALA A 11 14.31 25.32 -1.84
N VAL A 12 15.27 25.90 -1.12
CA VAL A 12 15.93 25.27 0.02
C VAL A 12 15.20 25.65 1.29
N TYR A 13 14.58 24.66 1.93
CA TYR A 13 13.88 24.82 3.20
C TYR A 13 14.79 24.41 4.35
N THR A 14 14.81 25.20 5.43
CA THR A 14 15.66 24.94 6.59
C THR A 14 14.80 24.58 7.79
N CYS A 15 15.03 23.38 8.34
CA CYS A 15 14.47 22.99 9.64
C CYS A 15 15.47 23.39 10.73
N GLN A 16 15.05 24.28 11.65
CA GLN A 16 15.86 24.74 12.77
C GLN A 16 15.22 24.34 14.10
N VAL A 17 15.99 23.67 14.94
CA VAL A 17 15.57 23.22 16.28
C VAL A 17 16.47 23.88 17.32
N THR A 18 15.86 24.44 18.36
CA THR A 18 16.58 25.05 19.49
C THR A 18 16.29 24.28 20.76
N HIS A 19 17.32 23.82 21.47
CA HIS A 19 17.20 23.16 22.77
C HIS A 19 18.28 23.68 23.72
N ILE A 20 17.86 24.31 24.82
CA ILE A 20 18.73 24.85 25.88
C ILE A 20 19.89 25.67 25.30
N GLY A 21 19.57 26.66 24.46
CA GLY A 21 20.54 27.56 23.83
C GLY A 21 21.34 26.97 22.67
N ASN A 22 21.20 25.68 22.36
CA ASN A 22 21.84 25.06 21.19
C ASN A 22 20.89 25.07 20.01
N ILE A 23 21.33 25.66 18.90
CA ILE A 23 20.57 25.70 17.65
C ILE A 23 21.17 24.67 16.69
N ARG A 24 20.33 23.75 16.21
CA ARG A 24 20.65 22.81 15.12
C ARG A 24 19.79 23.11 13.92
N SER A 25 20.40 23.29 12.76
CA SER A 25 19.69 23.48 11.49
C SER A 25 20.07 22.41 10.47
N LYS A 26 19.10 22.02 9.64
CA LYS A 26 19.26 21.12 8.50
C LYS A 26 18.48 21.65 7.31
N ASN A 27 19.11 21.65 6.14
CA ASN A 27 18.51 22.12 4.89
C ASN A 27 17.93 20.94 4.11
N VAL A 28 16.81 21.16 3.43
CA VAL A 28 16.16 20.22 2.50
C VAL A 28 15.80 20.96 1.23
N THR A 29 16.02 20.32 0.09
CA THR A 29 15.63 20.83 -1.23
C THR A 29 14.68 19.82 -1.83
N ALA A 30 13.64 20.27 -2.52
CA ALA A 30 12.86 19.35 -3.36
C ALA A 30 13.79 18.77 -4.42
N LEU A 31 13.85 17.43 -4.50
CA LEU A 31 14.58 16.76 -5.56
C LEU A 31 13.83 17.05 -6.87
N GLN A 32 14.50 17.69 -7.82
CA GLN A 32 13.99 17.86 -9.18
C GLN A 32 13.91 16.45 -9.80
N GLU A 33 12.69 15.98 -10.04
CA GLU A 33 12.40 14.62 -10.51
C GLU A 33 12.96 14.42 -11.94
N ASP A 34 14.06 13.69 -12.04
CA ASP A 34 14.40 12.89 -13.24
C ASP A 34 14.59 11.41 -12.83
N ALA A 35 13.68 10.94 -11.99
CA ALA A 35 13.41 9.52 -11.87
C ALA A 35 11.95 9.38 -12.24
N GLU A 36 11.69 8.60 -13.28
CA GLU A 36 10.37 8.07 -13.59
C GLU A 36 9.80 7.45 -12.29
N CYS A 37 9.07 8.26 -11.52
CA CYS A 37 8.46 7.85 -10.27
C CYS A 37 7.31 6.95 -10.68
N HIS A 38 7.65 5.70 -11.00
CA HIS A 38 6.67 4.64 -11.16
C HIS A 38 5.95 4.53 -9.83
N ALA A 39 4.83 5.26 -9.71
CA ALA A 39 4.05 5.30 -8.50
C ALA A 39 3.77 3.86 -8.07
N ASN A 40 4.13 3.55 -6.83
CA ASN A 40 3.84 2.26 -6.22
C ASN A 40 2.35 1.98 -6.40
N THR A 41 2.02 0.93 -7.14
CA THR A 41 0.62 0.63 -7.47
C THR A 41 0.20 -0.56 -6.65
N VAL A 42 -0.86 -0.40 -5.86
CA VAL A 42 -1.50 -1.50 -5.14
C VAL A 42 -2.92 -1.64 -5.64
N LYS A 43 -3.32 -2.85 -6.02
CA LYS A 43 -4.67 -3.16 -6.51
C LYS A 43 -5.17 -4.40 -5.82
N ILE A 44 -6.43 -4.39 -5.40
CA ILE A 44 -7.10 -5.58 -4.88
C ILE A 44 -8.06 -6.09 -5.94
N LEU A 45 -7.92 -7.36 -6.30
CA LEU A 45 -8.79 -8.05 -7.23
C LEU A 45 -9.86 -8.82 -6.44
N PRO A 46 -11.15 -8.64 -6.78
CA PRO A 46 -12.24 -9.40 -6.18
C PRO A 46 -12.15 -10.88 -6.58
N PRO A 47 -12.87 -11.77 -5.88
CA PRO A 47 -12.99 -13.14 -6.31
C PRO A 47 -13.81 -13.22 -7.61
N PRO A 48 -13.56 -14.20 -8.48
CA PRO A 48 -14.31 -14.36 -9.73
C PRO A 48 -15.79 -14.64 -9.44
N GLY A 49 -16.69 -13.77 -9.95
CA GLY A 49 -18.10 -13.69 -9.56
C GLY A 49 -18.88 -15.01 -9.67
N GLU A 50 -18.66 -15.80 -10.73
CA GLU A 50 -19.35 -17.09 -10.93
C GLU A 50 -19.02 -18.13 -9.85
N LYS A 51 -17.83 -18.05 -9.23
CA LYS A 51 -17.38 -19.04 -8.23
C LYS A 51 -17.80 -18.67 -6.80
N VAL A 52 -18.17 -17.41 -6.57
CA VAL A 52 -18.53 -16.93 -5.23
C VAL A 52 -19.75 -17.67 -4.69
N SER A 53 -20.79 -17.90 -5.51
CA SER A 53 -22.05 -18.48 -5.01
C SER A 53 -22.02 -20.01 -4.84
N LEU A 54 -20.96 -20.68 -5.30
CA LEU A 54 -20.84 -22.14 -5.32
C LEU A 54 -19.86 -22.65 -4.25
N GLU A 55 -18.84 -21.85 -3.92
CA GLU A 55 -17.77 -22.23 -3.00
C GLU A 55 -18.07 -21.76 -1.56
N ALA A 56 -17.57 -22.48 -0.56
CA ALA A 56 -17.64 -22.05 0.84
C ALA A 56 -16.62 -20.93 1.17
N THR A 57 -15.56 -20.84 0.37
CA THR A 57 -14.44 -19.91 0.56
C THR A 57 -14.13 -19.20 -0.76
N VAL A 58 -13.85 -17.90 -0.69
CA VAL A 58 -13.42 -17.09 -1.83
C VAL A 58 -12.04 -16.52 -1.59
N ARG A 59 -11.34 -16.20 -2.69
CA ARG A 59 -9.96 -15.71 -2.67
C ARG A 59 -9.86 -14.27 -3.15
N LEU A 60 -9.36 -13.39 -2.29
CA LEU A 60 -8.96 -12.04 -2.63
C LEU A 60 -7.48 -12.00 -3.01
N THR A 61 -7.13 -11.14 -3.97
CA THR A 61 -5.73 -11.02 -4.44
C THR A 61 -5.29 -9.57 -4.40
N CYS A 62 -4.27 -9.24 -3.59
CA CYS A 62 -3.64 -7.92 -3.55
C CYS A 62 -2.36 -7.95 -4.38
N VAL A 63 -2.35 -7.18 -5.47
CA VAL A 63 -1.23 -7.04 -6.40
C VAL A 63 -0.50 -5.75 -6.05
N VAL A 64 0.78 -5.87 -5.74
CA VAL A 64 1.68 -4.78 -5.40
C VAL A 64 2.73 -4.67 -6.49
N SER A 65 2.88 -3.49 -7.10
CA SER A 65 3.81 -3.25 -8.20
C SER A 65 4.68 -2.03 -7.94
N ASN A 66 5.87 -2.05 -8.55
CA ASN A 66 6.90 -1.00 -8.48
C ASN A 66 7.53 -0.82 -7.09
N LEU A 67 7.41 -1.81 -6.22
CA LEU A 67 8.07 -1.80 -4.90
C LEU A 67 9.25 -2.76 -4.89
N PRO A 68 10.45 -2.32 -4.46
CA PRO A 68 11.63 -3.19 -4.42
C PRO A 68 11.46 -4.32 -3.40
N SER A 69 12.38 -5.29 -3.43
CA SER A 69 12.34 -6.47 -2.54
C SER A 69 12.25 -6.09 -1.06
N GLY A 70 11.60 -6.95 -0.26
CA GLY A 70 11.37 -6.71 1.17
C GLY A 70 10.03 -6.08 1.50
N VAL A 71 9.04 -6.19 0.59
CA VAL A 71 7.64 -5.86 0.87
C VAL A 71 7.02 -6.91 1.78
N ASN A 72 6.31 -6.47 2.82
CA ASN A 72 5.47 -7.33 3.64
C ASN A 72 4.01 -6.90 3.48
N VAL A 73 3.13 -7.85 3.22
CA VAL A 73 1.70 -7.61 3.01
C VAL A 73 0.90 -8.31 4.09
N THR A 74 -0.03 -7.60 4.71
CA THR A 74 -0.93 -8.17 5.71
C THR A 74 -2.36 -7.79 5.41
N TRP A 75 -3.29 -8.68 5.73
CA TRP A 75 -4.71 -8.40 5.59
C TRP A 75 -5.38 -8.15 6.92
N THR A 76 -6.36 -7.25 6.92
CA THR A 76 -7.22 -7.03 8.08
C THR A 76 -8.70 -7.01 7.69
N GLN A 77 -9.55 -7.49 8.59
CA GLN A 77 -11.00 -7.36 8.52
C GLN A 77 -11.45 -6.72 9.82
N GLU A 78 -12.12 -5.57 9.76
CA GLU A 78 -12.60 -4.85 10.95
C GLU A 78 -11.53 -4.70 12.05
N LYS A 79 -10.28 -4.38 11.65
CA LYS A 79 -9.09 -4.24 12.52
C LYS A 79 -8.52 -5.56 13.09
N LYS A 80 -9.06 -6.72 12.74
CA LYS A 80 -8.47 -8.04 13.07
C LYS A 80 -7.57 -8.50 11.94
N ARG A 81 -6.37 -8.99 12.28
CA ARG A 81 -5.41 -9.51 11.30
C ARG A 81 -5.85 -10.88 10.79
N LEU A 82 -5.82 -11.05 9.47
CA LEU A 82 -6.10 -12.32 8.80
C LEU A 82 -4.81 -13.01 8.36
N LYS A 83 -4.87 -14.34 8.24
CA LYS A 83 -3.77 -15.15 7.70
C LYS A 83 -3.86 -15.10 6.18
N SER A 84 -2.79 -14.62 5.55
CA SER A 84 -2.67 -14.52 4.11
C SER A 84 -1.38 -15.16 3.63
N GLU A 85 -1.37 -15.58 2.37
CA GLU A 85 -0.19 -16.07 1.68
C GLU A 85 0.41 -14.92 0.87
N ILE A 86 1.74 -14.85 0.83
CA ILE A 86 2.48 -13.87 0.04
C ILE A 86 3.40 -14.66 -0.88
N ALA A 87 3.37 -14.32 -2.16
CA ALA A 87 4.23 -14.90 -3.17
C ALA A 87 4.81 -13.78 -4.03
N ASP A 88 6.10 -13.87 -4.33
CA ASP A 88 6.69 -13.07 -5.40
C ASP A 88 5.99 -13.40 -6.72
N GLN A 89 5.85 -12.40 -7.59
CA GLN A 89 5.19 -12.58 -8.89
C GLN A 89 6.24 -12.61 -10.01
N PRO A 90 6.94 -13.74 -10.22
CA PRO A 90 7.98 -13.83 -11.24
C PRO A 90 7.37 -13.65 -12.64
N GLY A 91 7.95 -12.75 -13.44
CA GLY A 91 7.70 -12.66 -14.88
C GLY A 91 6.92 -11.43 -15.37
N GLN A 92 6.14 -10.74 -14.53
CA GLN A 92 5.42 -9.53 -14.96
C GLN A 92 6.22 -8.25 -14.63
N ASN A 93 6.86 -8.20 -13.47
CA ASN A 93 7.86 -7.21 -13.07
C ASN A 93 8.72 -7.81 -11.95
N PRO A 94 10.06 -7.59 -11.93
CA PRO A 94 10.93 -8.09 -10.85
C PRO A 94 10.60 -7.48 -9.47
N ASN A 95 9.82 -6.39 -9.44
CA ASN A 95 9.43 -5.62 -8.27
C ASN A 95 7.91 -5.73 -7.99
N SER A 96 7.31 -6.89 -8.26
CA SER A 96 5.90 -7.15 -8.02
C SER A 96 5.67 -8.32 -7.07
N VAL A 97 4.80 -8.11 -6.09
CA VAL A 97 4.42 -9.09 -5.07
C VAL A 97 2.91 -9.28 -5.10
N ILE A 98 2.47 -10.53 -4.97
CA ILE A 98 1.06 -10.85 -4.81
C ILE A 98 0.83 -11.42 -3.41
N SER A 99 -0.19 -10.90 -2.73
CA SER A 99 -0.76 -11.56 -1.56
C SER A 99 -2.15 -12.11 -1.84
N LYS A 100 -2.38 -13.36 -1.46
CA LYS A 100 -3.66 -14.05 -1.57
C LYS A 100 -4.26 -14.25 -0.18
N LEU A 101 -5.55 -13.97 -0.05
CA LEU A 101 -6.30 -14.13 1.18
C LEU A 101 -7.54 -14.98 0.90
N ASP A 102 -7.67 -16.08 1.64
CA ASP A 102 -8.85 -16.94 1.60
C ASP A 102 -9.81 -16.54 2.75
N ILE A 103 -11.06 -16.23 2.40
CA ILE A 103 -12.12 -15.80 3.33
C ILE A 103 -13.39 -16.59 3.08
N SER A 104 -14.27 -16.68 4.08
CA SER A 104 -15.59 -17.28 3.89
C SER A 104 -16.42 -16.49 2.87
N THR A 105 -17.09 -17.20 1.98
CA THR A 105 -18.06 -16.63 1.03
C THR A 105 -19.12 -15.79 1.73
N GLU A 106 -19.62 -16.23 2.90
CA GLU A 106 -20.61 -15.52 3.70
C GLU A 106 -20.14 -14.12 4.10
N ALA A 107 -18.92 -14.00 4.64
CA ALA A 107 -18.34 -12.71 4.99
C ALA A 107 -18.20 -11.79 3.77
N TRP A 108 -17.75 -12.32 2.63
CA TRP A 108 -17.69 -11.54 1.39
C TRP A 108 -19.07 -11.08 0.92
N LEU A 109 -20.06 -11.98 0.88
CA LEU A 109 -21.43 -11.69 0.46
C LEU A 109 -22.17 -10.74 1.42
N SER A 110 -21.82 -10.76 2.71
CA SER A 110 -22.38 -9.86 3.72
C SER A 110 -21.90 -8.41 3.62
N GLY A 111 -20.95 -8.11 2.72
CA GLY A 111 -20.38 -6.78 2.57
C GLY A 111 -19.26 -6.45 3.56
N CYS A 112 -18.62 -7.46 4.18
CA CYS A 112 -17.46 -7.21 5.01
C CYS A 112 -16.36 -6.47 4.22
N THR A 113 -15.71 -5.51 4.88
CA THR A 113 -14.57 -4.79 4.31
C THR A 113 -13.26 -5.49 4.67
N PHE A 114 -12.45 -5.77 3.66
CA PHE A 114 -11.12 -6.37 3.78
C PHE A 114 -10.07 -5.36 3.35
N GLU A 115 -9.06 -5.15 4.19
CA GLU A 115 -7.99 -4.18 3.95
C GLU A 115 -6.65 -4.89 3.72
N CYS A 116 -6.02 -4.66 2.57
CA CYS A 116 -4.64 -5.01 2.28
C CYS A 116 -3.71 -3.89 2.77
N VAL A 117 -2.79 -4.24 3.66
CA VAL A 117 -1.83 -3.33 4.28
C VAL A 117 -0.41 -3.71 3.84
N VAL A 118 0.25 -2.80 3.14
CA VAL A 118 1.58 -3.02 2.55
C VAL A 118 2.63 -2.23 3.35
N TYR A 119 3.61 -2.95 3.88
CA TYR A 119 4.74 -2.43 4.63
C TYR A 119 6.00 -2.52 3.78
N HIS A 120 6.78 -1.44 3.77
CA HIS A 120 8.05 -1.38 3.07
C HIS A 120 8.98 -0.38 3.78
N GLN A 121 10.29 -0.62 3.77
CA GLN A 121 11.26 0.21 4.52
C GLN A 121 11.34 1.66 4.00
N ASN A 122 11.09 1.87 2.70
CA ASN A 122 11.08 3.19 2.08
C ASN A 122 9.77 3.97 2.28
N LEU A 123 8.79 3.38 2.97
CA LEU A 123 7.50 4.01 3.22
C LEU A 123 7.41 4.47 4.69
N PRO A 124 7.20 5.77 4.97
CA PRO A 124 7.06 6.26 6.35
C PRO A 124 5.78 5.74 7.03
N THR A 125 4.75 5.43 6.23
CA THR A 125 3.49 4.84 6.67
C THR A 125 3.09 3.71 5.74
N PRO A 126 2.47 2.63 6.24
CA PRO A 126 2.02 1.53 5.40
C PRO A 126 0.91 1.99 4.45
N LEU A 127 0.92 1.45 3.23
CA LEU A 127 -0.16 1.69 2.27
C LEU A 127 -1.35 0.80 2.62
N ARG A 128 -2.56 1.34 2.55
CA ARG A 128 -3.80 0.65 2.89
C ARG A 128 -4.79 0.75 1.74
N TYR A 129 -5.31 -0.39 1.32
CA TYR A 129 -6.33 -0.50 0.29
C TYR A 129 -7.44 -1.39 0.81
N SER A 130 -8.68 -1.00 0.60
CA SER A 130 -9.84 -1.76 1.04
C SER A 130 -10.64 -2.28 -0.14
N ILE A 131 -11.28 -3.43 0.06
CA ILE A 131 -12.23 -4.01 -0.87
C ILE A 131 -13.43 -4.56 -0.09
N HIS A 132 -14.59 -4.46 -0.69
CA HIS A 132 -15.82 -5.11 -0.27
C HIS A 132 -16.53 -5.60 -1.55
N LYS A 133 -17.58 -6.41 -1.40
CA LYS A 133 -18.40 -6.80 -2.54
C LYS A 133 -19.07 -5.55 -3.13
N ASP A 134 -18.75 -5.24 -4.38
CA ASP A 134 -19.43 -4.19 -5.14
C ASP A 134 -20.86 -4.65 -5.45
N GLU A 135 -21.86 -3.82 -5.16
CA GLU A 135 -23.30 -4.13 -5.28
C GLU A 135 -23.88 -3.85 -6.68
N ARG A 136 -23.07 -3.82 -7.74
CA ARG A 136 -23.56 -3.45 -9.08
C ARG A 136 -24.41 -4.52 -9.77
#